data_AF-A0A9E3VY12-F1
#
_entry.id   AF-A0A9E3VY12-F1
#
_cell.length_a   1.000
_cell.length_b   1.000
_cell.length_c   1.000
_cell.angle_alpha   90.00
_cell.angle_beta   90.00
_cell.angle_gamma   90.00
#
_symmetry.space_group_name_H-M   'P 1'
#
loop_
_entity.id
_entity.type
_entity.pdbx_description
1 polymer ?
#
loop_
_entity_poly.entity_id
_entity_poly.type
_entity_poly.pdbx_seq_one_letter_code
_entity_poly.pdbx_strand_id
1 'polypeptide(L)' 'MKTIRAIAYARVSTLEQANEGISLASQQKRLAAHCVAKGWELTQLITDAGASAKNL' A
#
# COMPACT_ATOMS: atom_id res chain seq x y z
N MET A 1 3.87 -23.71 13.52
CA MET A 1 4.55 -23.17 12.33
C MET A 1 4.74 -21.67 12.53
N LYS A 2 5.87 -21.09 12.10
CA LYS A 2 6.16 -19.66 12.26
C LYS A 2 5.64 -18.92 11.03
N THR A 3 4.59 -18.10 11.19
CA THR A 3 4.04 -17.28 10.11
C THR A 3 4.93 -16.06 9.89
N ILE A 4 5.22 -15.73 8.63
CA ILE A 4 5.95 -14.50 8.31
C ILE A 4 4.98 -13.34 8.48
N ARG A 5 5.37 -12.35 9.29
CA ARG A 5 4.63 -11.10 9.46
C ARG A 5 5.14 -10.07 8.47
N ALA A 6 4.22 -9.38 7.80
CA ALA A 6 4.52 -8.41 6.76
C ALA A 6 3.84 -7.07 7.06
N ILE A 7 4.48 -5.98 6.67
CA ILE A 7 3.90 -4.64 6.61
C ILE A 7 3.84 -4.23 5.14
N ALA A 8 2.68 -3.75 4.70
CA ALA A 8 2.49 -3.22 3.36
C ALA A 8 2.57 -1.69 3.39
N TYR A 9 3.21 -1.11 2.37
CA TYR A 9 3.29 0.34 2.17
C TYR A 9 2.83 0.69 0.76
N ALA A 10 1.86 1.60 0.63
CA ALA A 10 1.36 2.11 -0.63
C ALA A 10 1.53 3.63 -0.66
N ARG A 11 1.96 4.18 -1.80
CA ARG A 11 2.05 5.64 -1.97
C ARG A 11 1.67 6.11 -3.37
N VAL A 12 1.30 7.37 -3.45
CA VAL A 12 1.19 8.14 -4.70
C VAL A 12 2.00 9.43 -4.56
N SER A 13 2.40 10.05 -5.67
CA SER A 13 3.16 11.30 -5.65
C SER A 13 2.28 12.53 -5.85
N THR A 14 1.04 12.35 -6.34
CA THR A 14 0.03 13.39 -6.47
C THR A 14 -1.33 12.88 -6.02
N LEU A 15 -2.20 13.79 -5.59
CA LEU A 15 -3.62 13.48 -5.31
C LEU A 15 -4.33 12.96 -6.56
N GLU A 16 -3.96 13.46 -7.74
CA GLU A 16 -4.49 13.02 -9.03
C GLU A 16 -4.19 11.52 -9.27
N GLN A 17 -2.98 11.07 -8.94
CA GLN A 17 -2.63 9.63 -9.00
C GLN A 17 -3.39 8.79 -7.99
N ALA A 18 -3.83 9.36 -6.86
CA ALA A 18 -4.69 8.67 -5.90
C ALA A 18 -6.06 8.32 -6.50
N ASN A 19 -6.59 9.21 -7.36
CA ASN A 19 -7.95 9.17 -7.89
C ASN A 19 -8.03 8.57 -9.30
N GLU A 20 -7.05 8.83 -10.17
CA GLU A 20 -7.11 8.52 -11.61
C GLU A 20 -6.07 7.50 -12.09
N GLY A 21 -5.02 7.22 -11.29
CA GLY A 21 -3.97 6.23 -11.60
C GLY A 21 -4.28 4.81 -11.09
N ILE A 22 -3.24 3.98 -10.85
CA ILE A 22 -3.39 2.83 -9.95
C ILE A 22 -3.69 3.39 -8.56
N SER A 23 -4.97 3.53 -8.26
CA SER A 23 -5.46 4.10 -7.01
C SER A 23 -4.84 3.38 -5.82
N LEU A 24 -4.67 4.10 -4.72
CA LEU A 24 -4.16 3.53 -3.48
C LEU A 24 -4.96 2.29 -3.07
N ALA A 25 -6.28 2.31 -3.23
CA ALA A 25 -7.15 1.16 -3.00
C ALA A 25 -6.75 -0.07 -3.84
N SER A 26 -6.37 0.15 -5.10
CA SER A 26 -5.90 -0.91 -6.00
C SER A 26 -4.53 -1.47 -5.58
N GLN A 27 -3.64 -0.61 -5.08
CA GLN A 27 -2.34 -1.04 -4.52
C GLN A 27 -2.54 -1.86 -3.24
N GLN A 28 -3.39 -1.37 -2.33
CA GLN A 28 -3.73 -2.03 -1.07
C GLN A 28 -4.30 -3.44 -1.29
N LYS A 29 -5.25 -3.56 -2.23
CA LYS A 29 -5.86 -4.85 -2.57
C LYS A 29 -4.84 -5.85 -3.12
N ARG A 30 -3.90 -5.39 -3.95
CA ARG A 30 -2.80 -6.24 -4.47
C ARG A 30 -1.84 -6.68 -3.37
N LEU A 31 -1.46 -5.78 -2.47
CA LEU A 31 -0.57 -6.09 -1.36
C LEU A 31 -1.17 -7.13 -0.40
N ALA A 32 -2.46 -6.97 -0.07
CA ALA A 32 -3.19 -7.95 0.75
C ALA A 32 -3.28 -9.32 0.06
N ALA A 33 -3.66 -9.35 -1.23
CA ALA A 33 -3.73 -10.60 -2.01
C ALA A 33 -2.37 -11.30 -2.10
N HIS A 34 -1.28 -10.53 -2.22
CA HIS A 34 0.08 -11.09 -2.25
C HIS A 34 0.44 -11.75 -0.91
N CYS A 35 0.12 -11.11 0.22
CA CYS A 35 0.37 -11.69 1.55
C CYS A 35 -0.42 -13.00 1.72
N VAL A 36 -1.69 -13.02 1.32
CA VAL A 36 -2.53 -14.24 1.35
C VAL A 36 -1.91 -15.35 0.50
N ALA A 37 -1.53 -15.05 -0.74
CA ALA A 37 -0.92 -16.03 -1.64
C ALA A 37 0.42 -16.60 -1.12
N LYS A 38 1.13 -15.84 -0.28
CA LYS A 38 2.39 -16.26 0.36
C LYS A 38 2.20 -16.91 1.74
N GLY A 39 0.98 -16.95 2.27
CA GLY A 39 0.72 -17.40 3.64
C GLY A 39 1.35 -16.47 4.69
N TRP A 40 1.48 -15.18 4.38
CA TRP A 40 2.00 -14.16 5.30
C TRP A 40 0.85 -13.51 6.06
N GLU A 41 1.13 -13.14 7.31
CA GLU A 41 0.25 -12.32 8.12
C GLU A 41 0.54 -10.84 7.82
N LEU A 42 -0.39 -10.17 7.15
CA LEU A 42 -0.30 -8.72 6.94
C LEU A 42 -0.71 -8.00 8.23
N THR A 43 0.26 -7.51 8.99
CA THR A 43 0.01 -6.91 10.31
C THR A 43 -0.37 -5.44 10.22
N GLN A 44 0.08 -4.74 9.17
CA GLN A 44 -0.17 -3.33 9.00
C GLN A 44 -0.13 -2.94 7.53
N LEU A 45 -1.01 -2.01 7.15
CA LEU A 45 -0.98 -1.34 5.87
C LEU A 45 -0.80 0.16 6.11
N ILE A 46 0.29 0.71 5.59
CA ILE A 46 0.62 2.13 5.65
C ILE A 46 0.33 2.74 4.28
N THR A 47 -0.31 3.90 4.27
CA THR A 47 -0.67 4.60 3.03
C THR A 47 -0.18 6.04 3.09
N ASP A 48 0.56 6.46 2.06
CA ASP A 48 0.99 7.84 1.87
C ASP A 48 0.27 8.42 0.64
N ALA A 49 -0.65 9.35 0.87
CA ALA A 49 -1.49 9.90 -0.20
C ALA A 49 -0.80 10.99 -1.05
N GLY A 50 0.54 11.10 -0.99
CA GLY A 50 1.26 12.06 -1.82
C GLY A 50 0.90 13.50 -1.50
N ALA A 51 0.75 13.83 -0.21
CA ALA A 51 0.60 15.21 0.24
C ALA A 51 1.92 15.97 -0.01
N SER A 52 2.08 16.40 -1.25
CA SER A 52 2.99 17.42 -1.77
C SER A 52 4.16 17.79 -0.85
N ALA A 53 5.30 17.11 -1.02
CA ALA A 53 6.60 17.64 -0.62
C ALA A 53 7.07 18.77 -1.58
N LYS A 54 6.15 19.55 -2.18
CA LYS A 54 6.52 20.71 -3.03
C LYS A 54 6.67 22.03 -2.25
N ASN A 55 6.50 22.02 -0.93
CA ASN A 55 6.78 23.19 -0.10
C ASN A 55 7.92 22.87 0.88
N LEU A 56 9.16 22.90 0.40
CA LEU A 56 10.32 23.21 1.24
C LEU A 56 11.15 24.29 0.54
#